data_AF-A0A9E6Z6G0-F1
#
_entry.id   AF-A0A9E6Z6G0-F1
#
_cell.length_a   1.000
_cell.length_b   1.000
_cell.length_c   1.000
_cell.angle_alpha   90.00
_cell.angle_beta   90.00
_cell.angle_gamma   90.00
#
_symmetry.space_group_name_H-M   'P 1'
#
loop_
_entity.id
_entity.type
_entity.pdbx_description
1 polymer ?
#
loop_
_entity_poly.entity_id
_entity_poly.type
_entity_poly.pdbx_seq_one_letter_code
_entity_poly.pdbx_strand_id
1 'polypeptide(L)'
;MLYGHSTFFQRLIYIGWIQGIVAIIVIIRLFILQVLYSDEYKMLAEENRTRSRVHFAPRGHITDRWHVPLVKNIKNYNAVIVPQEAGDLEEALQSIARLLRR
;
A
#
# COMPACT_ATOMS: atom_id res chain seq x y z
N MET A 1 31.82 -18.72 51.70
CA MET A 1 31.53 -18.91 50.26
C MET A 1 30.03 -19.14 49.99
N LEU A 2 29.12 -18.47 50.73
CA LEU A 2 27.66 -18.74 50.69
C LEU A 2 26.81 -17.47 50.91
N TYR A 3 27.02 -16.42 50.10
CA TYR A 3 26.18 -15.20 50.11
C TYR A 3 25.82 -14.69 48.71
N GLY A 4 25.98 -15.51 47.67
CA GLY A 4 25.81 -15.11 46.27
C GLY A 4 24.44 -15.41 45.63
N HIS A 5 23.61 -16.28 46.22
CA HIS A 5 22.36 -16.69 45.59
C HIS A 5 21.24 -15.63 45.69
N SER A 6 21.12 -14.97 46.84
CA SER A 6 20.01 -14.02 47.10
C SER A 6 20.09 -12.75 46.25
N THR A 7 21.29 -12.25 45.96
CA THR A 7 21.49 -11.08 45.10
C THR A 7 21.20 -11.37 43.62
N PHE A 8 21.47 -12.60 43.18
CA PHE A 8 21.11 -13.08 41.83
C PHE A 8 19.59 -13.15 41.65
N PHE A 9 18.87 -13.78 42.59
CA PHE A 9 17.41 -13.87 42.52
C PHE A 9 16.73 -12.50 42.57
N GLN A 10 17.23 -11.57 43.37
CA GLN A 10 16.71 -10.20 43.41
C GLN A 10 16.83 -9.50 42.06
N ARG A 11 18.00 -9.56 41.42
CA ARG A 11 18.22 -8.98 40.08
C ARG A 11 17.31 -9.60 39.03
N LEU A 12 17.12 -10.91 39.07
CA LEU A 12 16.23 -11.63 38.16
C LEU A 12 14.78 -11.15 38.31
N ILE A 13 14.31 -10.97 39.55
CA ILE A 13 12.97 -10.44 39.83
C ILE A 13 12.82 -9.00 39.32
N TYR A 14 13.79 -8.12 39.57
CA TYR A 14 13.74 -6.74 39.08
C TYR A 14 13.69 -6.65 37.56
N ILE A 15 14.51 -7.44 36.86
CA ILE A 15 14.49 -7.51 35.40
C ILE A 15 13.15 -8.05 34.90
N GLY A 16 12.62 -9.10 35.53
CA GLY A 16 11.32 -9.66 35.20
C GLY A 16 10.18 -8.65 35.35
N TRP A 17 10.19 -7.84 36.41
CA TRP A 17 9.21 -6.77 36.59
C TRP A 17 9.31 -5.69 35.51
N ILE A 18 10.52 -5.25 35.18
CA ILE A 18 10.73 -4.26 34.11
C ILE A 18 10.22 -4.82 32.78
N GLN A 19 10.57 -6.06 32.44
CA GLN A 19 10.08 -6.72 31.23
C GLN A 19 8.56 -6.88 31.23
N GLY A 20 7.97 -7.23 32.37
CA GLY A 20 6.52 -7.33 32.53
C GLY A 20 5.81 -6.01 32.29
N ILE A 21 6.32 -4.91 32.85
CA ILE A 21 5.77 -3.57 32.63
C ILE A 21 5.84 -3.19 31.15
N VAL A 22 6.99 -3.41 30.50
CA VAL A 22 7.15 -3.13 29.07
C VAL A 22 6.16 -3.95 28.23
N ALA A 23 6.01 -5.25 28.54
CA ALA A 23 5.07 -6.12 27.84
C ALA A 23 3.61 -5.63 28.00
N ILE A 24 3.22 -5.21 29.20
CA ILE A 24 1.89 -4.65 29.46
C ILE A 24 1.65 -3.38 28.64
N ILE A 25 2.63 -2.48 28.58
CA ILE A 25 2.54 -1.25 27.77
C ILE A 25 2.31 -1.60 26.29
N VAL A 26 3.05 -2.58 25.76
CA VAL A 26 2.88 -3.03 24.36
C VAL A 26 1.50 -3.64 24.15
N ILE A 27 1.02 -4.49 25.05
CA ILE A 27 -0.32 -5.09 24.97
C ILE A 27 -1.40 -4.02 24.95
N ILE A 28 -1.33 -3.02 25.85
CA ILE A 28 -2.28 -1.90 25.87
C ILE A 28 -2.23 -1.13 24.55
N ARG A 29 -1.03 -0.86 24.02
CA ARG A 29 -0.89 -0.13 22.76
C ARG A 29 -1.50 -0.91 21.59
N LEU A 30 -1.29 -2.22 21.54
CA LEU A 30 -1.90 -3.10 20.54
C LEU A 30 -3.42 -3.11 20.67
N PHE A 31 -3.95 -3.22 21.89
CA PHE A 31 -5.39 -3.17 22.12
C PHE A 31 -6.00 -1.85 21.63
N ILE A 32 -5.35 -0.72 21.90
CA ILE A 32 -5.81 0.58 21.39
C ILE A 32 -5.87 0.57 19.86
N LEU A 33 -4.79 0.18 19.18
CA LEU A 33 -4.75 0.17 17.72
C LEU A 33 -5.77 -0.80 17.09
N GLN A 34 -5.95 -1.96 17.71
CA GLN A 34 -6.80 -3.02 17.17
C GLN A 34 -8.28 -2.85 17.51
N VAL A 35 -8.63 -2.24 18.63
CA VAL A 35 -10.03 -2.12 19.07
C VAL A 35 -10.57 -0.73 18.83
N LEU A 36 -9.87 0.31 19.31
CA LEU A 36 -10.33 1.70 19.15
C LEU A 36 -10.17 2.18 17.71
N TYR A 37 -9.04 1.84 17.07
CA TYR A 37 -8.73 2.30 15.71
C TYR A 37 -8.99 1.26 14.62
N SER A 38 -9.60 0.10 14.94
CA SER A 38 -9.85 -0.96 13.94
C SER A 38 -10.60 -0.42 12.72
N ASP A 39 -11.63 0.37 12.94
CA ASP A 39 -12.56 0.76 11.88
C ASP A 39 -11.94 1.80 10.95
N GLU A 40 -11.15 2.72 11.50
CA GLU A 40 -10.36 3.68 10.74
C GLU A 40 -9.31 2.98 9.86
N TYR A 41 -8.53 2.06 10.44
CA TYR A 41 -7.52 1.31 9.68
C TYR A 41 -8.15 0.35 8.66
N LYS A 42 -9.32 -0.22 8.94
CA LYS A 42 -10.07 -1.02 7.96
C LYS A 42 -10.56 -0.17 6.80
N MET A 43 -11.08 1.03 7.05
CA MET A 43 -11.47 1.96 5.98
C MET A 43 -10.28 2.35 5.10
N LEU A 44 -9.16 2.76 5.69
CA LEU A 44 -7.95 3.10 4.96
C LEU A 44 -7.39 1.91 4.17
N ALA A 45 -7.50 0.69 4.70
CA ALA A 45 -7.12 -0.52 3.99
C ALA A 45 -8.07 -0.83 2.83
N GLU A 46 -9.38 -0.61 2.99
CA GLU A 46 -10.38 -0.84 1.94
C GLU A 46 -10.25 0.17 0.78
N GLU A 47 -9.92 1.42 1.09
CA GLU A 47 -9.59 2.45 0.10
C GLU A 47 -8.35 2.07 -0.72
N ASN A 48 -7.32 1.53 -0.06
CA ASN A 48 -6.14 1.00 -0.76
C ASN A 48 -6.43 -0.28 -1.55
N ARG A 49 -7.34 -1.15 -1.06
CA ARG A 49 -7.74 -2.40 -1.72
C ARG A 49 -8.51 -2.13 -3.02
N THR A 50 -9.31 -1.07 -3.04
CA THR A 50 -10.20 -0.76 -4.15
C THR A 50 -9.69 0.45 -4.91
N ARG A 51 -8.52 0.33 -5.54
CA ARG A 51 -8.05 1.34 -6.51
C ARG A 51 -8.99 1.28 -7.72
N SER A 52 -10.12 1.98 -7.64
CA SER A 52 -11.16 1.99 -8.68
C SER A 52 -10.56 2.49 -9.99
N ARG A 53 -10.18 1.56 -10.86
CA ARG A 53 -9.89 1.85 -12.26
C ARG A 53 -11.24 1.79 -12.95
N VAL A 54 -11.77 2.96 -13.31
CA VAL A 54 -13.00 3.03 -14.11
C VAL A 54 -12.70 2.35 -15.45
N HIS A 55 -13.25 1.15 -15.62
CA HIS A 55 -13.23 0.45 -16.90
C HIS A 55 -14.36 1.03 -17.76
N PHE A 56 -14.02 1.96 -18.66
CA PHE A 56 -14.99 2.49 -19.61
C PHE A 56 -15.42 1.39 -20.58
N ALA A 57 -16.73 1.20 -20.76
CA ALA A 57 -17.26 0.34 -21.80
C ALA A 57 -16.84 0.89 -23.19
N PRO A 58 -16.43 0.03 -24.13
CA PRO A 58 -16.12 0.48 -25.49
C PRO A 58 -17.38 1.06 -26.15
N ARG A 59 -17.25 2.23 -26.79
CA ARG A 59 -18.35 2.83 -27.55
C ARG A 59 -18.80 1.88 -28.67
N GLY A 60 -20.11 1.75 -28.87
CA GLY A 60 -20.70 0.96 -29.95
C GLY A 60 -20.30 1.49 -31.34
N HIS A 61 -20.32 0.61 -32.33
CA HIS A 61 -20.06 0.98 -33.72
C HIS A 61 -21.33 1.57 -34.35
N ILE A 62 -21.29 2.84 -34.75
CA ILE A 62 -22.39 3.49 -35.47
C ILE A 62 -22.21 3.18 -36.95
N THR A 63 -23.16 2.46 -37.53
CA THR A 63 -23.18 2.08 -38.95
C THR A 63 -24.40 2.68 -39.65
N ASP A 64 -24.27 3.00 -40.94
CA ASP A 64 -25.38 3.43 -41.79
C ASP A 64 -26.25 2.21 -42.22
N ARG A 65 -27.38 2.45 -42.88
CA ARG A 65 -28.30 1.42 -43.43
C ARG A 65 -27.63 0.41 -44.35
N TRP A 66 -26.49 0.75 -44.95
CA TRP A 66 -25.66 -0.15 -45.76
C TRP A 66 -24.49 -0.77 -44.97
N HIS A 67 -24.54 -0.77 -43.64
CA HIS A 67 -23.50 -1.30 -42.75
C HIS A 67 -22.13 -0.62 -42.87
N VAL A 68 -22.07 0.58 -43.47
CA VAL A 68 -20.84 1.37 -43.56
C VAL A 68 -20.60 2.09 -42.23
N PRO A 69 -19.43 1.96 -41.59
CA PRO A 69 -19.14 2.61 -40.31
C PRO A 69 -18.97 4.13 -40.48
N LEU A 70 -19.81 4.91 -39.81
CA LEU A 70 -19.77 6.39 -39.84
C LEU A 70 -18.84 6.97 -38.77
N VAL A 71 -18.70 6.29 -37.62
CA VAL A 71 -17.82 6.70 -36.52
C VAL A 71 -16.98 5.51 -36.07
N LYS A 72 -15.65 5.66 -36.09
CA LYS A 72 -14.70 4.68 -35.57
C LYS A 72 -14.12 5.16 -34.25
N ASN A 73 -13.98 4.24 -33.30
CA ASN A 73 -13.27 4.51 -32.05
C ASN A 73 -11.76 4.47 -32.33
N ILE A 74 -11.12 5.64 -32.40
CA ILE A 74 -9.65 5.74 -32.54
C ILE A 74 -9.05 5.56 -31.14
N LYS A 75 -8.25 4.52 -30.96
CA LYS A 75 -7.53 4.28 -29.69
C LYS A 75 -6.51 5.40 -29.50
N ASN A 76 -6.68 6.21 -28.46
CA ASN A 76 -5.69 7.20 -28.05
C ASN A 76 -4.82 6.61 -26.95
N TYR A 77 -3.51 6.46 -27.20
CA TYR A 77 -2.56 5.91 -26.24
C TYR A 77 -1.80 7.06 -25.58
N ASN A 78 -1.98 7.21 -24.26
CA ASN A 78 -1.24 8.19 -23.46
C ASN A 78 -0.23 7.45 -22.58
N ALA A 79 1.05 7.85 -22.65
CA ALA A 79 2.05 7.40 -21.70
C ALA A 79 1.97 8.26 -20.43
N VAL A 80 1.84 7.63 -19.26
CA VAL A 80 1.76 8.31 -17.97
C VAL A 80 2.89 7.78 -17.08
N ILE A 81 3.70 8.68 -16.53
CA ILE A 81 4.76 8.34 -15.58
C ILE A 81 4.27 8.74 -14.19
N VAL A 82 4.34 7.82 -13.24
CA VAL A 82 4.09 8.07 -11.83
C VAL A 82 5.46 8.19 -11.15
N PRO A 83 5.90 9.40 -10.73
CA PRO A 83 7.26 9.62 -10.25
C PRO A 83 7.68 8.70 -9.09
N GLN A 84 6.74 8.33 -8.22
CA GLN A 84 6.96 7.45 -7.06
C GLN A 84 7.27 6.00 -7.44
N GLU A 85 6.85 5.55 -8.63
CA GLU A 85 7.08 4.19 -9.15
C GLU A 85 8.23 4.15 -10.17
N ALA A 86 8.69 5.31 -10.64
CA ALA A 86 9.60 5.43 -11.78
C ALA A 86 11.09 5.28 -11.41
N GLY A 87 11.46 5.36 -10.14
CA GLY A 87 12.87 5.37 -9.73
C GLY A 87 13.59 6.61 -10.27
N ASP A 88 14.59 6.42 -11.13
CA ASP A 88 15.25 7.52 -11.83
C ASP A 88 14.37 8.04 -12.99
N LEU A 89 13.84 9.24 -12.82
CA LEU A 89 12.95 9.89 -13.77
C LEU A 89 13.63 10.13 -15.13
N GLU A 90 14.93 10.40 -15.14
CA GLU A 90 15.67 10.76 -16.34
C GLU A 90 15.94 9.54 -17.23
N GLU A 91 16.25 8.39 -16.61
CA GLU A 91 16.36 7.11 -17.30
C GLU A 91 14.99 6.63 -17.84
N ALA A 92 13.94 6.77 -17.03
CA ALA A 92 12.57 6.44 -17.43
C ALA A 92 12.10 7.27 -18.63
N LEU A 93 12.36 8.58 -18.63
CA LEU A 93 12.03 9.46 -19.75
C LEU A 93 12.82 9.09 -21.02
N GLN A 94 14.12 8.80 -20.91
CA GLN A 94 14.92 8.38 -22.06
C GLN A 94 14.48 7.05 -22.67
N SER A 95 14.05 6.10 -21.85
CA SER A 95 13.53 4.81 -22.33
C SER A 95 12.19 4.97 -23.07
N ILE A 96 11.27 5.77 -22.53
CA ILE A 96 9.98 6.07 -23.17
C ILE A 96 10.17 6.87 -24.47
N ALA A 97 11.06 7.87 -24.46
CA ALA A 97 11.38 8.65 -25.65
C ALA A 97 11.96 7.79 -26.79
N ARG A 98 12.77 6.77 -26.47
CA ARG A 98 13.25 5.80 -27.47
C ARG A 98 12.14 4.93 -28.06
N LEU A 99 11.18 4.50 -27.24
CA LEU A 99 10.07 3.66 -27.70
C LEU A 99 9.08 4.40 -28.60
N LEU A 100 8.83 5.68 -28.33
CA LEU A 100 7.88 6.51 -29.09
C LEU A 100 8.46 7.10 -30.39
N ARG A 101 9.79 7.07 -30.57
CA ARG A 101 10.47 7.62 -31.76
C ARG A 101 10.58 6.63 -32.93
N ARG A 102 9.84 5.51 -32.89
CA ARG A 102 9.74 4.51 -33.97
C ARG A 102 8.37 4.58 -34.63
#